data_AF-A0A225UPM9-F1
#
_entry.id   AF-A0A225UPM9-F1
#
_cell.length_a   1.000
_cell.length_b   1.000
_cell.length_c   1.000
_cell.angle_alpha   90.00
_cell.angle_beta   90.00
_cell.angle_gamma   90.00
#
_symmetry.space_group_name_H-M   'P 1'
#
loop_
_entity.id
_entity.type
_entity.pdbx_description
1 polymer ?
#
loop_
_entity_poly.entity_id
_entity_poly.type
_entity_poly.pdbx_seq_one_letter_code
_entity_poly.pdbx_strand_id
1 'polypeptide(L)'
;MDHHGTGRSTFLDCFAAQATTTVSRDGNSIKPAEGPACDQARENATGVVTFISKFANGANTIVNDVGYGTVLVKRIMYLNPLEVTGYV
;
A
#
# COMPACT_ATOMS: atom_id res chain seq x y z
N MET A 1 2.20 -3.02 10.39
CA MET A 1 2.22 -3.95 9.23
C MET A 1 3.14 -3.31 8.20
N ASP A 2 4.01 -4.09 7.56
CA ASP A 2 4.83 -3.55 6.49
C ASP A 2 4.00 -3.45 5.22
N HIS A 3 4.13 -2.32 4.51
CA HIS A 3 3.36 -2.14 3.30
C HIS A 3 3.76 -3.21 2.25
N HIS A 4 2.83 -3.65 1.42
CA HIS A 4 3.07 -4.59 0.33
C HIS A 4 4.26 -4.12 -0.52
N GLY A 5 5.22 -5.01 -0.73
CA GLY A 5 6.44 -4.67 -1.45
C GLY A 5 7.56 -4.01 -0.64
N THR A 6 7.38 -3.80 0.66
CA THR A 6 8.35 -3.12 1.52
C THR A 6 8.67 -3.95 2.78
N GLY A 7 9.77 -3.61 3.45
CA GLY A 7 10.13 -4.20 4.74
C GLY A 7 10.27 -5.73 4.68
N ARG A 8 9.50 -6.43 5.53
CA ARG A 8 9.46 -7.89 5.63
C ARG A 8 8.36 -8.53 4.78
N SER A 9 7.54 -7.74 4.08
CA SER A 9 6.64 -8.24 3.05
C SER A 9 7.45 -8.69 1.83
N THR A 10 6.84 -9.50 0.94
CA THR A 10 7.50 -9.88 -0.32
C THR A 10 7.97 -8.62 -1.03
N PHE A 11 9.28 -8.45 -1.15
CA PHE A 11 9.86 -7.24 -1.72
C PHE A 11 9.51 -7.14 -3.19
N LEU A 12 9.28 -5.91 -3.65
CA LEU A 12 9.06 -5.69 -5.07
C LEU A 12 10.39 -5.77 -5.80
N ASP A 13 10.58 -6.85 -6.54
CA ASP A 13 11.61 -6.92 -7.58
C ASP A 13 11.13 -6.21 -8.85
N CYS A 14 10.91 -4.91 -8.65
CA CYS A 14 10.62 -3.92 -9.66
C CYS A 14 11.84 -3.00 -9.72
N PHE A 15 12.18 -2.48 -10.89
CA PHE A 15 12.95 -1.24 -10.95
C PHE A 15 12.12 -0.16 -10.24
N ALA A 16 12.30 -0.02 -8.93
CA ALA A 16 11.48 0.84 -8.11
C ALA A 16 11.66 2.28 -8.61
N ALA A 17 10.60 2.86 -9.16
CA ALA A 17 10.56 4.26 -9.56
C ALA A 17 10.87 5.24 -8.41
N GLN A 18 11.01 4.74 -7.17
CA GLN A 18 11.38 5.53 -5.98
C GLN A 18 12.89 5.61 -5.73
N ALA A 19 13.73 4.82 -6.41
CA ALA A 19 15.20 4.87 -6.27
C ALA A 19 15.93 5.30 -7.55
N THR A 20 15.26 5.27 -8.71
CA THR A 20 15.87 5.67 -9.98
C THR A 20 14.89 6.46 -10.83
N THR A 21 14.51 7.65 -10.38
CA THR A 21 14.21 8.70 -11.36
C THR A 21 15.54 9.13 -11.97
N THR A 22 16.11 8.32 -12.86
CA THR A 22 16.92 8.90 -13.93
C THR A 22 15.92 9.71 -14.73
N VAL A 23 15.77 10.99 -14.38
CA VAL A 23 15.09 11.95 -15.23
C VAL A 23 15.87 11.92 -16.53
N SER A 24 15.38 11.15 -17.51
CA SER A 24 15.82 11.33 -18.89
C SER A 24 15.46 12.76 -19.24
N ARG A 25 16.47 13.55 -19.59
CA ARG A 25 16.31 14.93 -20.07
C ARG A 25 15.32 15.00 -21.24
N ASP A 26 15.14 13.90 -21.96
CA ASP A 26 14.21 13.72 -23.07
C ASP A 26 13.15 12.68 -22.70
N GLY A 27 12.00 13.18 -22.21
CA GLY A 27 10.95 12.35 -21.61
C GLY A 27 10.43 11.23 -22.51
N ASN A 28 9.67 10.33 -21.85
CA ASN A 28 8.63 9.47 -22.43
C ASN A 28 8.92 7.98 -22.69
N SER A 29 9.86 7.33 -21.99
CA SER A 29 10.03 5.87 -22.09
C SER A 29 9.89 5.13 -20.75
N ILE A 30 8.64 5.00 -20.25
CA ILE A 30 8.30 3.93 -19.30
C ILE A 30 8.22 2.63 -20.10
N LYS A 31 9.01 1.62 -19.76
CA LYS A 31 8.97 0.35 -20.49
C LYS A 31 7.68 -0.40 -20.10
N PRO A 32 6.87 -0.89 -21.05
CA PRO A 32 5.61 -1.60 -20.73
C PRO A 32 5.78 -2.83 -19.82
N ALA A 33 6.98 -3.41 -19.80
CA ALA A 33 7.34 -4.54 -18.94
C ALA A 33 7.49 -4.15 -17.45
N GLU A 34 7.59 -2.86 -17.12
CA GLU A 34 7.66 -2.35 -15.74
C GLU A 34 6.27 -2.20 -15.09
N GLY A 35 5.18 -2.33 -15.85
CA GLY A 35 3.81 -2.18 -15.35
C GLY A 35 3.30 -3.38 -14.55
N PRO A 36 3.26 -4.61 -15.13
CA PRO A 36 2.51 -5.72 -14.53
C PRO A 36 3.10 -6.27 -13.23
N ALA A 37 4.43 -6.25 -13.09
CA ALA A 37 5.11 -6.66 -11.86
C ALA A 37 4.92 -5.62 -10.75
N CYS A 38 4.86 -4.34 -11.11
CA CYS A 38 4.72 -3.24 -10.16
C CYS A 38 3.28 -2.83 -9.90
N ASP A 39 2.30 -3.39 -10.61
CA ASP A 39 0.89 -3.26 -10.25
C ASP A 39 0.52 -4.18 -9.08
N GLN A 40 1.18 -5.34 -8.96
CA GLN A 40 0.99 -6.26 -7.83
C GLN A 40 1.51 -5.68 -6.51
N ALA A 41 2.44 -4.73 -6.58
CA ALA A 41 2.94 -3.92 -5.48
C ALA A 41 1.90 -3.17 -4.69
N ARG A 42 0.81 -2.79 -5.36
CA ARG A 42 0.03 -1.66 -4.90
C ARG A 42 -0.75 -2.04 -3.66
N GLU A 43 -0.52 -1.25 -2.62
CA GLU A 43 -1.25 -1.37 -1.40
C GLU A 43 -2.76 -1.29 -1.61
N ASN A 44 -3.44 -2.35 -1.17
CA ASN A 44 -4.86 -2.56 -1.37
C ASN A 44 -5.56 -2.50 -0.02
N ALA A 45 -6.44 -1.53 0.14
CA ALA A 45 -7.22 -1.34 1.37
C ALA A 45 -7.98 -2.61 1.78
N THR A 46 -8.44 -3.42 0.83
CA THR A 46 -9.09 -4.71 1.11
C THR A 46 -8.15 -5.71 1.77
N GLY A 47 -6.88 -5.73 1.37
CA GLY A 47 -5.85 -6.57 1.99
C GLY A 47 -5.62 -6.17 3.44
N VAL A 48 -5.56 -4.86 3.71
CA VAL A 48 -5.45 -4.32 5.07
C VAL A 48 -6.67 -4.64 5.93
N VAL A 49 -7.88 -4.47 5.40
CA VAL A 49 -9.12 -4.84 6.10
C VAL A 49 -9.13 -6.33 6.43
N THR A 50 -8.73 -7.19 5.47
CA THR A 50 -8.64 -8.64 5.71
C THR A 50 -7.63 -8.98 6.80
N PHE A 51 -6.50 -8.27 6.83
CA PHE A 51 -5.52 -8.42 7.91
C PHE A 51 -6.13 -8.03 9.26
N ILE A 52 -6.81 -6.90 9.34
CA ILE A 52 -7.48 -6.44 10.57
C ILE A 52 -8.49 -7.49 11.03
N SER A 53 -9.42 -7.95 10.18
CA SER A 53 -10.42 -8.95 10.57
C SER A 53 -9.80 -10.27 11.04
N LYS A 54 -8.67 -10.68 10.46
CA LYS A 54 -7.98 -11.93 10.86
C LYS A 54 -7.19 -11.81 12.16
N PHE A 55 -6.58 -10.65 12.42
CA PHE A 55 -5.60 -10.51 13.50
C PHE A 55 -6.04 -9.59 14.64
N ALA A 56 -7.11 -8.81 14.47
CA ALA A 56 -7.67 -7.97 15.53
C ALA A 56 -8.36 -8.80 16.63
N ASN A 57 -8.76 -10.05 16.33
CA ASN A 57 -9.40 -10.96 17.30
C ASN A 57 -10.65 -10.34 17.97
N GLY A 58 -11.42 -9.54 17.22
CA GLY A 58 -12.60 -8.83 17.73
C GLY A 58 -12.30 -7.62 18.62
N ALA A 59 -11.03 -7.22 18.76
CA ALA A 59 -10.65 -6.01 19.46
C ALA A 59 -10.88 -4.75 18.61
N ASN A 60 -11.26 -3.66 19.26
CA ASN A 60 -11.35 -2.35 18.64
C ASN A 60 -9.98 -1.91 18.13
N THR A 61 -9.91 -1.61 16.83
CA THR A 61 -8.68 -1.25 16.13
C THR A 61 -8.72 0.24 15.75
N ILE A 62 -7.60 0.92 15.93
CA ILE A 62 -7.38 2.28 15.43
C ILE A 62 -6.34 2.19 14.31
N VAL A 63 -6.64 2.77 13.15
CA VAL A 63 -5.70 2.82 12.03
C VAL A 63 -5.01 4.18 12.04
N ASN A 64 -3.71 4.19 12.30
CA ASN A 64 -2.88 5.39 12.32
C ASN A 64 -1.95 5.42 11.11
N ASP A 65 -1.84 6.55 10.42
CA ASP A 65 -0.93 6.71 9.29
C ASP A 65 -0.25 8.08 9.24
N VAL A 66 0.89 8.16 8.54
CA VAL A 66 1.60 9.40 8.27
C VAL A 66 2.01 9.48 6.80
N GLY A 67 1.75 10.62 6.16
CA GLY A 67 2.25 10.93 4.82
C GLY A 67 1.47 10.22 3.72
N TYR A 68 2.14 9.39 2.90
CA TYR A 68 1.53 8.76 1.73
C TYR A 68 0.38 7.80 2.08
N GLY A 69 0.44 7.13 3.23
CA GLY A 69 -0.59 6.18 3.62
C GLY A 69 -1.91 6.83 4.05
N THR A 70 -2.01 8.16 4.15
CA THR A 70 -3.29 8.85 4.37
C THR A 70 -4.28 8.52 3.25
N VAL A 71 -3.79 8.29 2.03
CA VAL A 71 -4.60 7.80 0.91
C VAL A 71 -5.11 6.38 1.16
N LEU A 72 -4.29 5.52 1.76
CA LEU A 72 -4.67 4.16 2.14
C LEU A 72 -5.72 4.18 3.25
N VAL A 73 -5.51 4.96 4.31
CA VAL A 73 -6.50 5.18 5.38
C VAL A 73 -7.84 5.66 4.84
N LYS A 74 -7.84 6.63 3.94
CA LYS A 74 -9.06 7.11 3.29
C LYS A 74 -9.80 6.01 2.52
N ARG A 75 -9.07 5.10 1.86
CA ARG A 75 -9.68 3.94 1.19
C ARG A 75 -10.24 2.92 2.19
N ILE A 76 -9.57 2.71 3.33
CA ILE A 76 -10.08 1.85 4.41
C ILE A 76 -11.37 2.42 5.00
N MET A 77 -11.44 3.75 5.20
CA MET A 77 -12.67 4.42 5.64
C MET A 77 -13.86 4.13 4.70
N TYR A 78 -13.64 4.15 3.38
CA TYR A 78 -14.69 3.80 2.41
C TYR A 78 -15.15 2.35 2.51
N LEU A 79 -14.28 1.43 2.92
CA LEU A 79 -14.64 0.02 3.13
C LEU A 79 -15.40 -0.21 4.45
N ASN A 80 -15.31 0.75 5.39
CA ASN A 80 -16.02 0.75 6.67
C ASN A 80 -15.98 -0.60 7.43
N PRO A 81 -14.77 -1.14 7.73
CA PRO A 81 -14.64 -2.38 8.50
C PRO A 81 -15.18 -2.22 9.94
N LEU A 82 -15.84 -3.25 10.45
CA LEU A 82 -16.51 -3.24 11.76
C LEU A 82 -15.53 -3.16 12.93
N GLU A 83 -14.33 -3.69 12.74
CA GLU A 83 -13.28 -3.77 13.75
C GLU A 83 -12.54 -2.44 13.92
N VAL A 84 -12.70 -1.50 12.99
CA VAL A 84 -12.03 -0.19 13.05
C VAL A 84 -12.95 0.84 13.69
N THR A 85 -12.54 1.31 14.87
CA THR A 85 -13.31 2.28 15.66
C THR A 85 -12.76 3.71 15.55
N GLY A 86 -11.62 3.89 14.86
CA GLY A 86 -11.00 5.20 14.71
C GLY A 86 -9.87 5.23 13.68
N TYR A 87 -9.58 6.43 13.20
CA TYR A 87 -8.53 6.72 12.24
C TYR A 87 -7.74 7.95 12.72
N VAL A 88 -6.41 7.88 12.66
CA VAL A 88 -5.49 8.96 13.08
C VAL A 88 -4.54 9.29 11.95
#